data_AF-A0A165J5U5-F1
#
_entry.id   AF-A0A165J5U5-F1
#
_cell.length_a   1.000
_cell.length_b   1.000
_cell.length_c   1.000
_cell.angle_alpha   90.00
_cell.angle_beta   90.00
_cell.angle_gamma   90.00
#
_symmetry.space_group_name_H-M   'P 1'
#
loop_
_entity.id
_entity.type
_entity.pdbx_description
1 polymer ?
#
loop_
_entity_poly.entity_id
_entity_poly.type
_entity_poly.pdbx_seq_one_letter_code
_entity_poly.pdbx_strand_id
1 'polypeptide(L)'
;MEGLRMNKHAVFIFFLLLAIPAGLMDIPILGVQLTMISLPPLLAASFIGTYRGILVAAVGAVSLLIMDGHGTSSLTEIAFLLIAVWLFGVIFSRWRAEAAAIVFFFVYGLLCPLIIQIIGYSPHFVTFCLSAILSLTIAHFVYGFFKGKS
;
A
#
# COMPACT_ATOMS: atom_id res chain seq x y z
N MET A 1 -17.26 -29.25 -10.96
CA MET A 1 -17.08 -27.79 -10.92
C MET A 1 -15.59 -27.52 -10.91
N GLU A 2 -15.00 -27.31 -12.10
CA GLU A 2 -13.60 -26.93 -12.21
C GLU A 2 -13.44 -25.54 -11.62
N GLY A 3 -12.87 -25.47 -10.42
CA GLY A 3 -12.53 -24.21 -9.78
C GLY A 3 -11.66 -23.41 -10.73
N LEU A 4 -12.16 -22.24 -11.14
CA LEU A 4 -11.47 -21.28 -11.98
C LEU A 4 -10.10 -21.01 -11.32
N ARG A 5 -9.05 -21.67 -11.81
CA ARG A 5 -7.71 -21.57 -11.25
C ARG A 5 -7.22 -20.17 -11.61
N MET A 6 -7.43 -19.22 -10.71
CA MET A 6 -7.14 -17.81 -10.94
C MET A 6 -5.70 -17.66 -11.41
N ASN A 7 -5.51 -17.15 -12.63
CA ASN A 7 -4.18 -17.03 -13.22
C ASN A 7 -3.38 -15.98 -12.44
N LYS A 8 -2.47 -16.44 -11.59
CA LYS A 8 -1.68 -15.59 -10.69
C LYS A 8 -0.85 -14.54 -11.45
N HIS A 9 -0.53 -14.77 -12.72
CA HIS A 9 0.17 -13.79 -13.56
C HIS A 9 -0.76 -12.68 -14.03
N ALA A 10 -1.99 -13.01 -14.45
CA ALA A 10 -2.98 -12.02 -14.82
C ALA A 10 -3.34 -11.09 -13.65
N VAL A 11 -3.51 -11.66 -12.44
CA VAL A 11 -3.76 -10.88 -11.21
C VAL A 11 -2.58 -9.99 -10.84
N PHE A 12 -1.35 -10.48 -11.01
CA PHE A 12 -0.15 -9.68 -10.79
C PHE A 12 -0.07 -8.49 -11.75
N ILE A 13 -0.28 -8.72 -13.04
CA ILE A 13 -0.28 -7.67 -14.06
C ILE A 13 -1.39 -6.66 -13.77
N PHE A 14 -2.57 -7.11 -13.35
CA PHE A 14 -3.67 -6.23 -12.96
C PHE A 14 -3.26 -5.29 -11.81
N PHE A 15 -2.69 -5.81 -10.72
CA PHE A 15 -2.23 -4.96 -9.61
C PHE A 15 -1.09 -4.03 -9.99
N LEU A 16 -0.19 -4.48 -10.88
CA LEU A 16 0.92 -3.67 -11.38
C LEU A 16 0.40 -2.49 -12.21
N LEU A 17 -0.58 -2.74 -13.08
CA LEU A 17 -1.26 -1.68 -13.84
C LEU A 17 -2.10 -0.76 -12.95
N LEU A 18 -2.70 -1.28 -11.87
CA LEU A 18 -3.48 -0.50 -10.92
C LEU A 18 -2.60 0.38 -10.01
N ALA A 19 -1.37 -0.04 -9.72
CA ALA A 19 -0.42 0.72 -8.91
C ALA A 19 0.00 2.04 -9.55
N ILE A 20 0.00 2.11 -10.88
CA ILE A 20 0.30 3.34 -11.62
C ILE A 20 -0.74 4.42 -11.29
N PRO A 21 -2.03 4.32 -11.67
CA PRO A 21 -3.00 5.36 -11.37
C PRO A 21 -3.19 5.56 -9.86
N ALA A 22 -3.04 4.54 -9.02
CA ALA A 22 -3.11 4.70 -7.56
C ALA A 22 -1.97 5.57 -7.00
N GLY A 23 -0.81 5.60 -7.65
CA GLY A 23 0.28 6.53 -7.32
C GLY A 23 0.15 7.90 -7.99
N LEU A 24 -0.69 8.05 -9.02
CA LEU A 24 -0.93 9.33 -9.71
C LEU A 24 -2.19 10.06 -9.22
N MET A 25 -3.10 9.37 -8.52
CA MET A 25 -4.40 9.88 -8.10
C MET A 25 -4.47 10.04 -6.60
N ASP A 26 -4.55 11.30 -6.17
CA ASP A 26 -4.98 11.64 -4.82
C ASP A 26 -6.49 11.85 -4.79
N ILE A 27 -7.14 11.30 -3.77
CA ILE A 27 -8.58 11.45 -3.56
C ILE A 27 -8.79 12.59 -2.56
N PRO A 28 -9.42 13.71 -2.96
CA PRO A 28 -9.76 14.77 -2.01
C PRO A 28 -10.94 14.33 -1.13
N ILE A 29 -10.69 14.16 0.16
CA ILE A 29 -11.74 13.88 1.16
C ILE A 29 -11.64 14.92 2.27
N LEU A 30 -12.72 15.66 2.52
CA LEU A 30 -12.81 16.65 3.60
C LEU A 30 -11.68 17.70 3.58
N GLY A 31 -11.22 18.09 2.38
CA GLY A 31 -10.12 19.07 2.21
C GLY A 31 -8.72 18.49 2.40
N VAL A 32 -8.58 17.18 2.61
CA VAL A 32 -7.31 16.46 2.70
C VAL A 32 -7.14 15.60 1.44
N GLN A 33 -5.99 15.68 0.79
CA GLN A 33 -5.63 14.78 -0.31
C GLN A 33 -5.15 13.46 0.28
N LEU A 34 -5.79 12.35 -0.10
CA LEU A 34 -5.44 11.00 0.35
C LEU A 34 -4.79 10.21 -0.77
N THR A 35 -3.67 9.57 -0.47
CA THR A 35 -2.96 8.72 -1.42
C THR A 35 -3.46 7.28 -1.34
N MET A 36 -3.70 6.67 -2.50
CA MET A 36 -4.11 5.26 -2.62
C MET A 36 -2.95 4.35 -3.03
N ILE A 37 -1.72 4.87 -3.08
CA ILE A 37 -0.53 4.18 -3.60
C ILE A 37 -0.26 2.85 -2.90
N SER A 38 -0.61 2.75 -1.61
CA SER A 38 -0.35 1.56 -0.79
C SER A 38 -1.37 0.43 -0.99
N LEU A 39 -2.54 0.71 -1.57
CA LEU A 39 -3.64 -0.25 -1.67
C LEU A 39 -3.35 -1.40 -2.65
N PRO A 40 -2.98 -1.17 -3.93
CA PRO A 40 -2.66 -2.27 -4.84
C PRO A 40 -1.51 -3.17 -4.36
N PRO A 41 -0.40 -2.64 -3.79
CA PRO A 41 0.65 -3.45 -3.19
C PRO A 41 0.20 -4.31 -2.01
N LEU A 42 -0.64 -3.78 -1.13
CA LEU A 42 -1.17 -4.54 0.02
C LEU A 42 -2.02 -5.72 -0.45
N LEU A 43 -2.93 -5.47 -1.39
CA LEU A 43 -3.75 -6.53 -1.99
C LEU A 43 -2.86 -7.58 -2.69
N ALA A 44 -1.88 -7.13 -3.48
CA ALA A 44 -0.92 -8.03 -4.12
C ALA A 44 -0.13 -8.86 -3.09
N ALA A 45 0.38 -8.24 -2.03
CA ALA A 45 1.12 -8.94 -0.97
C ALA A 45 0.28 -10.06 -0.33
N SER A 46 -1.01 -9.81 -0.10
CA SER A 46 -1.94 -10.79 0.48
C SER A 46 -2.40 -11.88 -0.48
N PHE A 47 -2.63 -11.58 -1.76
CA PHE A 47 -3.19 -12.56 -2.70
C PHE A 47 -2.15 -13.41 -3.43
N ILE A 48 -1.05 -12.79 -3.82
CA ILE A 48 -0.04 -13.42 -4.70
C ILE A 48 1.32 -13.54 -4.04
N GLY A 49 1.50 -12.97 -2.84
CA GLY A 49 2.65 -13.12 -1.97
C GLY A 49 3.53 -11.87 -1.86
N THR A 50 4.31 -11.81 -0.78
CA THR A 50 5.11 -10.65 -0.35
C THR A 50 5.98 -10.05 -1.46
N TYR A 51 6.78 -10.86 -2.15
CA TYR A 51 7.69 -10.38 -3.19
C TYR A 51 6.97 -9.72 -4.36
N ARG A 52 5.80 -10.23 -4.74
CA ARG A 52 4.98 -9.65 -5.80
C ARG A 52 4.32 -8.36 -5.35
N GLY A 53 3.88 -8.28 -4.09
CA GLY A 53 3.40 -7.03 -3.49
C GLY A 53 4.44 -5.92 -3.51
N ILE A 54 5.70 -6.25 -3.21
CA ILE A 54 6.81 -5.29 -3.24
C ILE A 54 7.10 -4.80 -4.66
N LEU A 55 7.07 -5.69 -5.66
CA LEU A 55 7.22 -5.27 -7.05
C LEU A 55 6.11 -4.30 -7.47
N VAL A 56 4.88 -4.55 -7.04
CA VAL A 56 3.74 -3.64 -7.28
C VAL A 56 3.96 -2.30 -6.57
N ALA A 57 4.46 -2.30 -5.32
CA ALA A 57 4.84 -1.07 -4.60
C ALA A 57 5.95 -0.30 -5.32
N ALA A 58 6.98 -0.99 -5.83
CA ALA A 58 8.08 -0.36 -6.55
C ALA A 58 7.59 0.34 -7.82
N VAL A 59 6.67 -0.27 -8.56
CA VAL A 59 6.08 0.34 -9.77
C VAL A 59 5.25 1.57 -9.41
N GLY A 60 4.43 1.51 -8.35
CA GLY A 60 3.69 2.68 -7.87
C GLY A 60 4.62 3.81 -7.42
N ALA A 61 5.66 3.47 -6.66
CA ALA A 61 6.68 4.40 -6.17
C ALA A 61 7.47 5.09 -7.31
N VAL A 62 7.86 4.36 -8.35
CA VAL A 62 8.51 4.95 -9.52
C VAL A 62 7.56 5.91 -10.24
N SER A 63 6.27 5.57 -10.32
CA SER A 63 5.26 6.45 -10.92
C SER A 63 5.12 7.76 -10.12
N LEU A 64 5.12 7.68 -8.79
CA LEU A 64 5.12 8.83 -7.89
C LEU A 64 6.37 9.72 -8.07
N LEU A 65 7.57 9.11 -8.13
CA LEU A 65 8.83 9.82 -8.38
C LEU A 65 8.84 10.60 -9.69
N ILE A 66 8.23 10.06 -10.73
CA ILE A 66 8.13 10.71 -12.05
C ILE A 66 7.20 11.94 -11.99
N MET A 67 6.14 11.90 -11.18
CA MET A 67 5.20 13.02 -11.04
C MET A 67 5.69 14.12 -10.10
N ASP A 68 6.07 13.77 -8.87
CA ASP A 68 6.42 14.74 -7.83
C ASP A 68 7.88 15.22 -7.93
N GLY A 69 8.68 14.57 -8.75
CA GLY A 69 10.10 14.83 -8.88
C GLY A 69 10.95 14.26 -7.74
N HIS A 70 12.25 14.51 -7.81
CA HIS A 70 13.26 13.94 -6.90
C HIS A 70 13.38 14.72 -5.59
N GLY A 71 12.27 14.86 -4.86
CA GLY A 71 12.27 15.40 -3.50
C GLY A 71 12.88 14.41 -2.50
N THR A 72 13.58 14.91 -1.48
CA THR A 72 14.07 14.07 -0.36
C THR A 72 12.93 13.42 0.43
N SER A 73 11.76 14.07 0.46
CA SER A 73 10.52 13.54 1.03
C SER A 73 9.98 12.33 0.26
N SER A 74 10.00 12.35 -1.08
CA SER A 74 9.45 11.27 -1.91
C SER A 74 10.30 10.00 -1.83
N LEU A 75 11.63 10.11 -1.76
CA LEU A 75 12.51 8.95 -1.54
C LEU A 75 12.28 8.29 -0.17
N THR A 76 12.06 9.10 0.87
CA THR A 76 11.80 8.61 2.23
C THR A 76 10.46 7.88 2.27
N GLU A 77 9.41 8.48 1.71
CA GLU A 77 8.08 7.85 1.60
C GLU A 77 8.13 6.50 0.89
N ILE A 78 8.84 6.42 -0.24
CA ILE A 78 8.98 5.19 -1.02
C ILE A 78 9.68 4.10 -0.22
N ALA A 79 10.75 4.45 0.51
CA ALA A 79 11.45 3.49 1.36
C ALA A 79 10.50 2.95 2.44
N PHE A 80 9.73 3.82 3.11
CA PHE A 80 8.74 3.41 4.09
C PHE A 80 7.62 2.56 3.50
N LEU A 81 7.14 2.88 2.29
CA LEU A 81 6.13 2.09 1.59
C LEU A 81 6.63 0.68 1.32
N LEU A 82 7.84 0.53 0.77
CA LEU A 82 8.42 -0.78 0.45
C LEU A 82 8.64 -1.61 1.71
N ILE A 83 9.16 -1.01 2.78
CA ILE A 83 9.37 -1.68 4.08
C ILE A 83 8.03 -2.09 4.69
N ALA A 84 7.04 -1.21 4.67
CA ALA A 84 5.72 -1.48 5.24
C ALA A 84 5.00 -2.61 4.49
N VAL A 85 5.05 -2.62 3.15
CA VAL A 85 4.46 -3.67 2.32
C VAL A 85 5.19 -5.01 2.52
N TRP A 86 6.52 -4.99 2.65
CA TRP A 86 7.29 -6.20 2.96
C TRP A 86 6.92 -6.76 4.33
N LEU A 87 6.92 -5.93 5.39
CA LEU A 87 6.53 -6.33 6.74
C LEU A 87 5.10 -6.85 6.76
N PHE A 88 4.17 -6.14 6.12
CA PHE A 88 2.78 -6.56 5.99
C PHE A 88 2.70 -7.94 5.35
N GLY A 89 3.33 -8.17 4.19
CA GLY A 89 3.28 -9.46 3.52
C GLY A 89 3.92 -10.60 4.33
N VAL A 90 5.07 -10.35 4.98
CA VAL A 90 5.73 -11.36 5.84
C VAL A 90 4.83 -11.73 7.01
N ILE A 91 4.28 -10.74 7.72
CA ILE A 91 3.43 -10.98 8.88
C ILE A 91 2.12 -11.64 8.44
N PHE A 92 1.50 -11.17 7.36
CA PHE A 92 0.28 -11.75 6.80
C PHE A 92 0.47 -13.22 6.38
N SER A 93 1.67 -13.60 5.92
CA SER A 93 1.98 -14.98 5.54
C SER A 93 2.13 -15.94 6.74
N ARG A 94 2.45 -15.43 7.93
CA ARG A 94 2.76 -16.23 9.13
C ARG A 94 1.80 -16.04 10.30
N TRP A 95 1.06 -14.94 10.33
CA TRP A 95 0.24 -14.46 11.45
C TRP A 95 -1.14 -13.98 10.99
N ARG A 96 -1.94 -13.44 11.92
CA ARG A 96 -3.26 -12.89 11.63
C ARG A 96 -3.17 -11.60 10.81
N ALA A 97 -4.15 -11.40 9.92
CA ALA A 97 -4.28 -10.19 9.10
C ALA A 97 -4.34 -8.90 9.94
N GLU A 98 -4.96 -8.96 11.12
CA GLU A 98 -5.03 -7.86 12.09
C GLU A 98 -3.64 -7.39 12.52
N ALA A 99 -2.71 -8.32 12.80
CA ALA A 99 -1.35 -7.97 13.21
C ALA A 99 -0.58 -7.31 12.05
N ALA A 100 -0.75 -7.80 10.82
CA ALA A 100 -0.15 -7.19 9.64
C ALA A 100 -0.67 -5.76 9.42
N ALA A 101 -1.99 -5.55 9.58
CA ALA A 101 -2.62 -4.24 9.46
C ALA A 101 -2.11 -3.23 10.50
N ILE A 102 -1.99 -3.66 11.77
CA ILE A 102 -1.45 -2.82 12.85
C ILE A 102 -0.03 -2.39 12.52
N VAL A 103 0.84 -3.34 12.12
CA VAL A 103 2.24 -3.02 11.78
C VAL A 103 2.31 -2.08 10.58
N PHE A 104 1.50 -2.30 9.55
CA PHE A 104 1.43 -1.39 8.41
C PHE A 104 1.03 0.03 8.83
N PHE A 105 0.00 0.17 9.67
CA PHE A 105 -0.43 1.48 10.17
C PHE A 105 0.66 2.18 10.98
N PHE A 106 1.37 1.46 11.86
CA PHE A 106 2.46 2.04 12.64
C PHE A 106 3.64 2.47 11.76
N VAL A 107 4.05 1.66 10.79
CA VAL A 107 5.22 1.95 9.96
C VAL A 107 4.90 3.01 8.91
N TYR A 108 3.83 2.84 8.14
CA TYR A 108 3.49 3.73 7.03
C TYR A 108 2.59 4.90 7.45
N GLY A 109 1.59 4.65 8.30
CA GLY A 109 0.63 5.68 8.72
C GLY A 109 1.14 6.64 9.79
N LEU A 110 2.02 6.19 10.69
CA LEU A 110 2.53 6.99 11.81
C LEU A 110 4.02 7.34 11.68
N LEU A 111 4.88 6.35 11.51
CA LEU A 111 6.33 6.56 11.56
C LEU A 111 6.84 7.32 10.33
N CYS A 112 6.35 6.96 9.14
CA CYS A 112 6.69 7.65 7.88
C CYS A 112 6.42 9.16 7.94
N PRO A 113 5.19 9.64 8.19
CA PRO A 113 4.94 11.08 8.23
C PRO A 113 5.66 11.78 9.38
N LEU A 114 5.87 11.12 10.52
CA LEU A 114 6.61 11.71 11.64
C LEU A 114 8.07 12.01 11.24
N ILE A 115 8.72 11.09 10.53
CA ILE A 115 10.08 11.26 10.03
C ILE A 115 10.12 12.32 8.92
N ILE A 116 9.18 12.29 7.99
CA ILE A 116 9.08 13.32 6.92
C ILE A 116 8.87 14.70 7.54
N GLN A 117 8.06 14.82 8.60
CA GLN A 117 7.83 16.09 9.29
C GLN A 117 9.10 16.62 9.98
N ILE A 118 9.90 15.74 10.58
CA ILE A 118 11.19 16.10 11.19
C ILE A 118 12.20 16.58 10.13
N ILE A 119 12.23 15.94 8.96
CA ILE A 119 13.21 16.24 7.90
C ILE A 119 12.80 17.47 7.06
N GLY A 120 11.50 17.65 6.80
CA GLY A 120 11.00 18.56 5.77
C GLY A 120 9.97 19.60 6.21
N TYR A 121 9.62 19.70 7.51
CA TYR A 121 8.61 20.64 8.03
C TYR A 121 7.24 20.62 7.30
N SER A 122 6.88 19.50 6.66
CA SER A 122 5.62 19.42 5.90
C SER A 122 4.47 18.80 6.72
N PRO A 123 3.28 19.42 6.78
CA PRO A 123 2.15 18.96 7.59
C PRO A 123 1.33 17.86 6.89
N HIS A 124 1.96 16.80 6.39
CA HIS A 124 1.25 15.68 5.73
C HIS A 124 0.80 14.57 6.69
N PHE A 125 1.00 14.72 8.00
CA PHE A 125 0.72 13.65 8.98
C PHE A 125 -0.73 13.13 8.93
N VAL A 126 -1.70 14.03 8.79
CA VAL A 126 -3.12 13.67 8.72
C VAL A 126 -3.43 12.87 7.45
N THR A 127 -2.84 13.27 6.32
CA THR A 127 -2.97 12.56 5.04
C THR A 127 -2.51 11.11 5.14
N PHE A 128 -1.30 10.86 5.68
CA PHE A 128 -0.75 9.51 5.78
C PHE A 128 -1.56 8.62 6.73
N CYS A 129 -1.97 9.14 7.89
CA CYS A 129 -2.82 8.41 8.82
C CYS A 129 -4.14 7.98 8.16
N LEU A 130 -4.85 8.93 7.53
CA LEU A 130 -6.14 8.65 6.90
C LEU A 130 -6.00 7.73 5.69
N SER A 131 -4.95 7.90 4.88
CA SER A 131 -4.67 7.06 3.72
C SER A 131 -4.36 5.61 4.13
N ALA A 132 -3.60 5.43 5.21
CA ALA A 132 -3.31 4.11 5.76
C ALA A 132 -4.56 3.44 6.32
N ILE A 133 -5.41 4.16 7.07
CA ILE A 133 -6.69 3.64 7.57
C ILE A 133 -7.58 3.22 6.40
N LEU A 134 -7.77 4.10 5.41
CA LEU A 134 -8.60 3.83 4.23
C LEU A 134 -8.10 2.58 3.47
N SER A 135 -6.80 2.52 3.20
CA SER A 135 -6.18 1.39 2.49
C SER A 135 -6.35 0.08 3.26
N LEU A 136 -6.18 0.10 4.58
CA LEU A 136 -6.41 -1.07 5.44
C LEU A 136 -7.88 -1.46 5.53
N THR A 137 -8.81 -0.50 5.59
CA THR A 137 -10.24 -0.78 5.60
C THR A 137 -10.65 -1.46 4.30
N ILE A 138 -10.24 -0.92 3.15
CA ILE A 138 -10.55 -1.52 1.85
C ILE A 138 -9.90 -2.91 1.75
N ALA A 139 -8.63 -3.03 2.13
CA ALA A 139 -7.93 -4.31 2.14
C ALA A 139 -8.67 -5.34 3.02
N HIS A 140 -9.11 -4.97 4.22
CA HIS A 140 -9.87 -5.85 5.11
C HIS A 140 -11.19 -6.32 4.47
N PHE A 141 -11.98 -5.42 3.90
CA PHE A 141 -13.24 -5.80 3.24
C PHE A 141 -12.98 -6.74 2.06
N VAL A 142 -11.96 -6.45 1.27
CA VAL A 142 -11.56 -7.30 0.15
C VAL A 142 -11.09 -8.67 0.66
N TYR A 143 -10.27 -8.75 1.71
CA TYR A 143 -9.86 -10.04 2.30
C TYR A 143 -11.04 -10.85 2.82
N GLY A 144 -11.98 -10.22 3.52
CA GLY A 144 -13.17 -10.90 4.04
C GLY A 144 -14.02 -11.53 2.94
N PHE A 145 -14.15 -10.83 1.80
CA PHE A 145 -14.93 -11.31 0.65
C PHE A 145 -14.31 -12.55 -0.02
N PHE A 146 -12.98 -12.65 -0.05
CA PHE A 146 -12.28 -13.76 -0.69
C PHE A 146 -11.99 -14.93 0.25
N LYS A 147 -11.81 -14.69 1.55
CA LYS A 147 -11.58 -15.75 2.55
C LYS A 147 -12.83 -16.61 2.79
N GLY A 148 -14.03 -16.04 2.63
CA GLY A 148 -15.31 -16.76 2.79
C GLY A 148 -15.66 -17.74 1.66
N LYS A 149 -14.81 -17.91 0.64
CA LYS A 149 -15.00 -18.88 -0.46
C LYS A 149 -14.08 -20.11 -0.39
N SER A 150 -13.28 -20.25 0.68
CA SER A 150 -12.42 -21.41 0.92
C SER A 150 -13.09 -22.44 1.82
#